data_AF-A0A959QPH2-F1
#
_entry.id   AF-A0A959QPH2-F1
#
_cell.length_a   1.000
_cell.length_b   1.000
_cell.length_c   1.000
_cell.angle_alpha   90.00
_cell.angle_beta   90.00
_cell.angle_gamma   90.00
#
_symmetry.space_group_name_H-M   'P 1'
#
loop_
_entity.id
_entity.type
_entity.pdbx_description
1 polymer ?
#
loop_
_entity_poly.entity_id
_entity_poly.type
_entity_poly.pdbx_seq_one_letter_code
_entity_poly.pdbx_strand_id
1 'polypeptide(L)'
;MEMAFSGTTVFVLLAVLVAIVIGLILYFRKRLNGYDIQHLRDQHAQRERTDLLATRTKYPEVDAFRLSNTFLKFSLLTSLLIVLLAFNWTTFEEQVYIPEGALDMAEDIEIEPPRTAEPPPPPPPPPPPVIEEVPEELIEEEDQPEFVDQSLDKETEVKAPPPSAPPPPPPPPPPPPPPPPPP
;
A
#
# COMPACT_ATOMS: atom_id res chain seq x y z
N MET A 1 -11.79 -25.23 14.76
CA MET A 1 -10.92 -24.37 15.60
C MET A 1 -10.79 -23.07 14.85
N GLU A 2 -11.73 -22.15 15.10
CA GLU A 2 -11.79 -20.84 14.44
C GLU A 2 -10.55 -20.05 14.89
N MET A 3 -9.53 -19.91 14.05
CA MET A 3 -8.38 -19.05 14.33
C MET A 3 -8.78 -17.59 14.05
N ALA A 4 -9.67 -17.06 14.89
CA ALA A 4 -10.01 -15.65 14.88
C ALA A 4 -8.91 -14.88 15.64
N PHE A 5 -8.13 -14.07 14.93
CA PHE A 5 -7.15 -13.19 15.54
C PHE A 5 -7.86 -11.91 15.98
N SER A 6 -7.98 -11.69 17.29
CA SER A 6 -8.50 -10.44 17.84
C SER A 6 -7.61 -9.27 17.43
N GLY A 7 -8.18 -8.08 17.21
CA GLY A 7 -7.41 -6.88 16.86
C GLY A 7 -6.25 -6.59 17.82
N THR A 8 -6.44 -6.85 19.12
CA THR A 8 -5.36 -6.73 20.13
C THR A 8 -4.19 -7.68 19.84
N THR A 9 -4.47 -8.90 19.40
CA THR A 9 -3.42 -9.87 19.04
C THR A 9 -2.63 -9.43 17.81
N VAL A 10 -3.31 -8.85 16.81
CA VAL A 10 -2.67 -8.30 15.61
C VAL A 10 -1.74 -7.14 15.97
N PHE A 11 -2.16 -6.23 16.85
CA PHE A 11 -1.32 -5.14 17.35
C PHE A 11 -0.09 -5.65 18.12
N VAL A 12 -0.25 -6.65 18.99
CA VAL A 12 0.87 -7.24 19.74
C VAL A 12 1.86 -7.91 18.78
N LEU A 13 1.37 -8.65 17.79
CA LEU A 13 2.23 -9.28 16.77
C LEU A 13 3.00 -8.24 15.96
N LEU A 14 2.37 -7.12 15.59
CA LEU A 14 3.03 -6.03 14.88
C LEU A 14 4.11 -5.38 15.76
N ALA A 15 3.81 -5.13 17.04
CA ALA A 15 4.79 -4.58 17.98
C ALA A 15 6.00 -5.51 18.18
N VAL A 16 5.78 -6.83 18.31
CA VAL A 16 6.84 -7.84 18.39
C VAL A 16 7.69 -7.85 17.12
N LEU A 17 7.06 -7.78 15.94
CA LEU A 17 7.77 -7.72 14.67
C LEU A 17 8.70 -6.50 14.61
N VAL A 18 8.20 -5.31 15.00
CA VAL A 18 9.02 -4.09 15.05
C VAL A 18 10.18 -4.25 16.05
N ALA A 19 9.93 -4.83 17.22
CA ALA A 19 10.97 -5.10 18.20
C ALA A 19 12.06 -6.06 17.67
N ILE A 20 11.68 -7.07 16.90
CA ILE A 20 12.64 -7.99 16.23
C ILE A 20 13.50 -7.24 15.23
N VAL A 21 12.91 -6.35 14.42
CA VAL A 21 13.66 -5.53 13.45
C VAL A 21 14.66 -4.61 14.16
N ILE A 22 14.24 -3.93 15.22
CA ILE A 22 15.12 -3.07 16.04
C ILE A 22 16.23 -3.92 16.69
N GLY A 23 15.87 -5.09 17.23
CA GLY A 23 16.82 -6.03 17.82
C GLY A 23 17.89 -6.49 16.82
N LEU A 24 17.49 -6.81 15.58
CA LEU A 24 18.41 -7.13 14.50
C LEU A 24 19.35 -5.96 14.17
N ILE A 25 18.83 -4.74 14.08
CA ILE A 25 19.65 -3.55 13.83
C ILE A 25 20.69 -3.37 14.94
N LEU A 26 20.29 -3.45 16.21
CA LEU A 26 21.20 -3.32 17.35
C LEU A 26 22.21 -4.47 17.42
N TYR A 27 21.78 -5.70 17.12
CA TYR A 27 22.66 -6.87 17.05
C TYR A 27 23.73 -6.70 15.98
N PHE A 28 23.35 -6.34 14.75
CA PHE A 28 24.29 -6.10 13.67
C PHE A 28 25.19 -4.89 13.94
N ARG A 29 24.66 -3.82 14.53
CA ARG A 29 25.45 -2.67 14.98
C ARG A 29 26.51 -3.09 16.01
N LYS A 30 26.12 -3.85 17.03
CA LYS A 30 27.06 -4.35 18.05
C LYS A 30 28.09 -5.30 17.45
N ARG A 31 27.67 -6.19 16.55
CA ARG A 31 28.55 -7.14 15.86
C ARG A 31 29.61 -6.40 15.03
N LEU A 32 29.19 -5.44 14.21
CA LEU A 32 30.10 -4.67 13.35
C LEU A 32 31.03 -3.74 14.15
N ASN A 33 30.58 -3.23 15.31
CA ASN A 33 31.40 -2.40 16.19
C ASN A 33 32.41 -3.20 17.04
N GLY A 34 32.32 -4.54 17.04
CA GLY A 34 33.24 -5.42 17.76
C GLY A 34 34.50 -5.80 16.97
N TYR A 35 34.62 -5.37 15.71
CA TYR A 35 35.79 -5.67 14.87
C TYR A 35 36.91 -4.64 15.11
N ASP A 36 38.11 -5.13 15.43
CA ASP A 36 39.29 -4.29 15.57
C ASP A 36 39.90 -3.94 14.20
N ILE A 37 39.69 -2.71 13.76
CA ILE A 37 40.14 -2.19 12.46
C ILE A 37 41.68 -2.24 12.34
N GLN A 38 42.43 -2.17 13.44
CA GLN A 38 43.89 -2.18 13.41
C GLN A 38 44.43 -3.57 13.03
N HIS A 39 43.94 -4.61 13.70
CA HIS A 39 44.30 -5.99 13.40
C HIS A 39 43.90 -6.40 11.97
N LEU A 40 42.74 -5.93 11.48
CA LEU A 40 42.32 -6.14 10.10
C LEU A 40 43.26 -5.44 9.09
N ARG A 41 43.76 -4.25 9.43
CA ARG A 41 44.72 -3.53 8.59
C ARG A 41 46.04 -4.29 8.43
N ASP A 42 46.55 -4.89 9.50
CA ASP A 42 47.83 -5.62 9.46
C ASP A 42 47.70 -6.94 8.69
N GLN A 43 46.59 -7.65 8.88
CA GLN A 43 46.30 -8.88 8.12
C GLN A 43 46.12 -8.63 6.62
N HIS A 44 45.44 -7.55 6.25
CA HIS A 44 45.22 -7.19 4.85
C HIS A 44 46.40 -6.43 4.20
N ALA A 45 47.34 -5.89 4.98
CA ALA A 45 48.58 -5.29 4.46
C ALA A 45 49.58 -6.33 3.95
N GLN A 46 49.59 -7.53 4.54
CA GLN A 46 50.48 -8.63 4.14
C GLN A 46 49.87 -9.59 3.10
N ARG A 47 48.55 -9.56 2.88
CA ARG A 47 47.89 -10.41 1.88
C ARG A 47 48.22 -9.91 0.47
N GLU A 48 49.15 -10.58 -0.21
CA GLU A 48 49.47 -10.31 -1.61
C GLU A 48 48.23 -10.39 -2.51
N ARG A 49 48.25 -9.61 -3.60
CA ARG A 49 47.15 -9.38 -4.58
C ARG A 49 46.79 -10.62 -5.42
N THR A 50 46.73 -11.79 -4.83
CA THR A 50 46.44 -13.05 -5.53
C THR A 50 44.93 -13.29 -5.69
N ASP A 51 44.09 -12.53 -5.00
CA ASP A 51 42.64 -12.73 -4.93
C ASP A 51 41.88 -11.57 -5.60
N LEU A 52 41.76 -11.63 -6.93
CA LEU A 52 41.19 -10.54 -7.75
C LEU A 52 39.72 -10.24 -7.41
N LEU A 53 39.00 -11.22 -6.86
CA LEU A 53 37.60 -11.08 -6.42
C LEU A 53 37.47 -10.39 -5.05
N ALA A 54 38.51 -10.44 -4.22
CA ALA A 54 38.55 -9.77 -2.92
C ALA A 54 38.83 -8.27 -3.01
N THR A 55 39.13 -7.75 -4.20
CA THR A 55 39.54 -6.35 -4.42
C THR A 55 38.40 -5.33 -4.36
N ARG A 56 37.13 -5.76 -4.30
CA ARG A 56 35.98 -4.84 -4.29
C ARG A 56 35.94 -3.95 -3.05
N THR A 57 36.35 -4.45 -1.88
CA THR A 57 36.32 -3.70 -0.62
C THR A 57 37.62 -3.89 0.16
N LYS A 58 38.13 -2.80 0.78
CA LYS A 58 39.38 -2.80 1.54
C LYS A 58 39.35 -3.76 2.75
N TYR A 59 38.18 -3.93 3.35
CA TYR A 59 37.94 -4.84 4.46
C TYR A 59 36.62 -5.59 4.23
N PRO A 60 36.65 -6.82 3.69
CA PRO A 60 35.43 -7.59 3.38
C PRO A 60 34.67 -8.06 4.63
N GLU A 61 35.32 -8.04 5.79
CA GLU A 61 34.76 -8.50 7.06
C GLU A 61 33.83 -7.48 7.73
N VAL A 62 34.09 -6.19 7.50
CA VAL A 62 33.29 -5.06 8.03
C VAL A 62 32.42 -4.41 6.96
N ASP A 63 32.26 -5.07 5.81
CA ASP A 63 31.41 -4.57 4.74
C ASP A 63 29.93 -4.65 5.13
N ALA A 64 29.31 -3.48 5.36
CA ALA A 64 27.90 -3.35 5.69
C ALA A 64 26.98 -3.88 4.58
N PHE A 65 27.45 -3.90 3.33
CA PHE A 65 26.66 -4.29 2.16
C PHE A 65 26.81 -5.75 1.78
N ARG A 66 27.64 -6.52 2.48
CA ARG A 66 27.86 -7.95 2.20
C ARG A 66 26.57 -8.78 2.27
N LEU A 67 25.60 -8.36 3.10
CA LEU A 67 24.31 -9.02 3.29
C LEU A 67 23.14 -8.28 2.65
N SER A 68 23.39 -7.30 1.76
CA SER A 68 22.32 -6.46 1.16
C SER A 68 21.20 -7.27 0.52
N ASN A 69 21.53 -8.32 -0.24
CA ASN A 69 20.52 -9.19 -0.87
C ASN A 69 19.67 -9.94 0.17
N THR A 70 20.28 -10.34 1.28
CA THR A 70 19.57 -10.99 2.40
C THR A 70 18.63 -10.02 3.08
N PHE A 71 19.06 -8.77 3.31
CA PHE A 71 18.19 -7.73 3.88
C PHE A 71 17.03 -7.38 2.94
N LEU A 72 17.27 -7.31 1.63
CA LEU A 72 16.21 -7.09 0.63
C LEU A 72 15.16 -8.21 0.67
N LYS A 73 15.60 -9.47 0.69
CA LYS A 73 14.70 -10.63 0.82
C LYS A 73 13.94 -10.63 2.15
N PHE A 74 14.60 -10.25 3.24
CA PHE A 74 13.97 -10.14 4.55
C PHE A 74 12.90 -9.05 4.58
N SER A 75 13.16 -7.86 4.04
CA SER A 75 12.15 -6.80 3.96
C SER A 75 11.00 -7.17 3.03
N LEU A 76 11.27 -7.91 1.94
CA LEU A 76 10.24 -8.42 1.04
C LEU A 76 9.30 -9.38 1.79
N LEU A 77 9.85 -10.34 2.54
CA LEU A 77 9.08 -11.27 3.37
C LEU A 77 8.31 -10.53 4.46
N THR A 78 8.94 -9.55 5.10
CA THR A 78 8.34 -8.74 6.16
C THR A 78 7.17 -7.91 5.62
N SER A 79 7.31 -7.31 4.43
CA SER A 79 6.25 -6.58 3.75
C SER A 79 5.04 -7.47 3.47
N LEU A 80 5.29 -8.67 2.92
CA LEU A 80 4.23 -9.64 2.65
C LEU A 80 3.51 -10.07 3.94
N LEU A 81 4.25 -10.27 5.02
CA LEU A 81 3.68 -10.62 6.33
C LEU A 81 2.80 -9.49 6.88
N ILE A 82 3.21 -8.23 6.74
CA ILE A 82 2.41 -7.08 7.16
C ILE A 82 1.12 -6.99 6.34
N VAL A 83 1.18 -7.22 5.02
CA VAL A 83 0.00 -7.23 4.15
C VAL A 83 -0.98 -8.34 4.57
N LEU A 84 -0.48 -9.54 4.87
CA LEU A 84 -1.29 -10.64 5.39
C LEU A 84 -1.95 -10.28 6.73
N LEU A 85 -1.20 -9.64 7.64
CA LEU A 85 -1.76 -9.16 8.92
C LEU A 85 -2.83 -8.08 8.71
N ALA A 86 -2.64 -7.20 7.74
CA ALA A 86 -3.60 -6.15 7.40
C ALA A 86 -4.92 -6.73 6.88
N PHE A 87 -4.87 -7.74 6.00
CA PHE A 87 -6.09 -8.44 5.55
C PHE A 87 -6.71 -9.32 6.63
N ASN A 88 -5.90 -9.84 7.56
CA ASN A 88 -6.39 -10.64 8.68
C ASN A 88 -7.03 -9.80 9.78
N TRP A 89 -6.83 -8.48 9.77
CA TRP A 89 -7.50 -7.57 10.67
C TRP A 89 -9.00 -7.55 10.40
N THR A 90 -9.76 -8.20 11.27
CA THR A 90 -11.23 -8.20 11.25
C THR A 90 -11.75 -7.65 12.58
N THR A 91 -12.76 -6.79 12.51
CA THR A 91 -13.49 -6.33 13.68
C THR A 91 -14.76 -7.14 13.78
N PHE A 92 -14.90 -7.93 14.84
CA PHE A 92 -16.16 -8.57 15.16
C PHE A 92 -16.96 -7.60 16.00
N GLU A 93 -18.23 -7.37 15.66
CA GLU A 93 -19.14 -6.64 16.54
C GLU A 93 -19.28 -7.41 17.86
N GLU A 94 -19.33 -6.67 18.97
CA GLU A 94 -19.64 -7.26 20.27
C GLU A 94 -21.02 -7.93 20.15
N GLN A 95 -21.07 -9.23 20.37
CA GLN A 95 -22.34 -9.95 20.35
C GLN A 95 -23.20 -9.39 21.48
N VAL A 96 -24.16 -8.54 21.12
CA VAL A 96 -25.16 -8.02 22.06
C VAL A 96 -25.98 -9.23 22.51
N TYR A 97 -25.66 -9.72 23.70
CA TYR A 97 -26.42 -10.80 24.33
C TYR A 97 -27.77 -10.21 24.77
N ILE A 98 -28.77 -10.34 23.90
CA ILE A 98 -30.17 -10.05 24.22
C ILE A 98 -30.68 -11.29 24.97
N PRO A 99 -30.92 -11.22 26.30
CA PRO A 99 -31.45 -12.36 27.02
C PRO A 99 -32.83 -12.74 26.47
N GLU A 100 -33.14 -14.03 26.45
CA GLU A 100 -34.46 -14.54 26.05
C GLU A 100 -35.53 -13.81 26.88
N GLY A 101 -36.36 -13.00 26.21
CA GLY A 101 -37.38 -12.17 26.86
C GLY A 101 -37.11 -10.66 26.92
N ALA A 102 -35.92 -10.17 26.55
CA ALA A 102 -35.66 -8.71 26.51
C ALA A 102 -36.40 -7.96 25.38
N LEU A 103 -36.90 -8.70 24.38
CA LEU A 103 -37.77 -8.19 23.33
C LEU A 103 -39.23 -8.61 23.51
N ASP A 104 -39.54 -9.34 24.60
CA ASP A 104 -40.90 -9.72 24.94
C ASP A 104 -41.56 -8.51 25.63
N MET A 105 -41.94 -7.52 24.79
CA MET A 105 -42.89 -6.51 25.24
C MET A 105 -44.17 -7.26 25.56
N ALA A 106 -44.65 -7.15 26.81
CA ALA A 106 -45.97 -7.64 27.17
C ALA A 106 -46.94 -7.08 26.12
N GLU A 107 -47.44 -7.95 25.24
CA GLU A 107 -48.49 -7.60 24.30
C GLU A 107 -49.65 -7.12 25.16
N ASP A 108 -49.77 -5.81 25.32
CA ASP A 108 -50.98 -5.17 25.78
C ASP A 108 -51.96 -5.34 24.63
N ILE A 109 -52.56 -6.51 24.59
CA ILE A 109 -53.61 -6.85 23.64
C ILE A 109 -54.77 -5.93 24.02
N GLU A 110 -54.82 -4.77 23.38
CA GLU A 110 -56.01 -3.92 23.35
C GLU A 110 -57.12 -4.78 22.74
N ILE A 111 -57.93 -5.39 23.60
CA ILE A 111 -59.13 -6.11 23.21
C ILE A 111 -60.08 -5.05 22.64
N GLU A 112 -60.08 -4.94 21.32
CA GLU A 112 -61.09 -4.15 20.62
C GLU A 112 -62.48 -4.70 20.99
N PRO A 113 -63.44 -3.84 21.38
CA PRO A 113 -64.81 -4.28 21.57
C PRO A 113 -65.32 -4.91 20.26
N PRO A 114 -66.17 -5.95 20.35
CA PRO A 114 -66.62 -6.70 19.19
C PRO A 114 -67.21 -5.77 18.12
N ARG A 115 -66.72 -5.90 16.88
CA ARG A 115 -67.16 -5.08 15.74
C ARG A 115 -68.68 -5.15 15.60
N THR A 116 -69.37 -4.02 15.81
CA THR A 116 -70.72 -3.82 15.26
C THR A 116 -70.63 -3.88 13.74
N ALA A 117 -71.55 -4.62 13.12
CA ALA A 117 -71.56 -4.99 11.71
C ALA A 117 -71.07 -3.87 10.76
N GLU A 118 -70.04 -4.19 9.97
CA GLU A 118 -69.51 -3.31 8.94
C GLU A 118 -70.55 -3.11 7.82
N PRO A 119 -70.80 -1.88 7.36
CA PRO A 119 -71.57 -1.64 6.15
C PRO A 119 -70.88 -2.33 4.94
N PRO A 120 -71.64 -2.74 3.91
CA PRO A 120 -71.09 -3.50 2.79
C PRO A 120 -69.96 -2.74 2.09
N PRO A 121 -68.95 -3.46 1.56
CA PRO A 121 -67.72 -2.87 1.06
C PRO A 121 -67.98 -1.97 -0.16
N PRO A 122 -67.35 -0.79 -0.23
CA PRO A 122 -67.42 0.05 -1.42
C PRO A 122 -66.78 -0.67 -2.62
N PRO A 123 -67.29 -0.40 -3.85
CA PRO A 123 -66.90 -1.12 -5.05
C PRO A 123 -65.40 -0.99 -5.35
N PRO A 124 -64.81 -2.02 -5.99
CA PRO A 124 -63.36 -2.11 -6.18
C PRO A 124 -62.83 -0.94 -7.02
N PRO A 125 -61.72 -0.31 -6.61
CA PRO A 125 -61.07 0.72 -7.41
C PRO A 125 -60.56 0.12 -8.74
N PRO A 126 -60.58 0.91 -9.83
CA PRO A 126 -60.17 0.46 -11.15
C PRO A 126 -58.71 -0.01 -11.14
N PRO A 127 -58.39 -1.02 -11.97
CA PRO A 127 -57.05 -1.61 -12.01
C PRO A 127 -55.99 -0.56 -12.34
N PRO A 128 -54.83 -0.59 -11.65
CA PRO A 128 -53.73 0.32 -11.95
C PRO A 128 -53.23 0.08 -13.38
N PRO A 129 -52.90 1.15 -14.12
CA PRO A 129 -52.34 1.04 -15.44
C PRO A 129 -51.04 0.23 -15.40
N VAL A 130 -50.93 -0.70 -16.34
CA VAL A 130 -49.72 -1.51 -16.58
C VAL A 130 -48.58 -0.55 -16.87
N ILE A 131 -47.56 -0.59 -16.02
CA ILE A 131 -46.29 0.08 -16.27
C ILE A 131 -45.62 -0.72 -17.38
N GLU A 132 -45.47 -0.13 -18.57
CA GLU A 132 -44.58 -0.68 -19.58
C GLU A 132 -43.16 -0.67 -19.01
N GLU A 133 -42.54 -1.85 -18.94
CA GLU A 133 -41.11 -1.98 -18.64
C GLU A 133 -40.37 -1.14 -19.68
N VAL A 134 -39.81 -0.01 -19.23
CA VAL A 134 -38.80 0.73 -19.98
C VAL A 134 -37.72 -0.30 -20.30
N PRO A 135 -37.45 -0.61 -21.59
CA PRO A 135 -36.38 -1.54 -21.93
C PRO A 135 -35.12 -1.03 -21.24
N GLU A 136 -34.44 -1.89 -20.48
CA GLU A 136 -33.08 -1.61 -20.04
C GLU A 136 -32.31 -1.21 -21.29
N GLU A 137 -31.97 0.08 -21.36
CA GLU A 137 -31.13 0.62 -22.40
C GLU A 137 -29.86 -0.20 -22.30
N LEU A 138 -29.69 -1.15 -23.24
CA LEU A 138 -28.50 -1.93 -23.43
C LEU A 138 -27.37 -0.91 -23.44
N ILE A 139 -26.62 -0.84 -22.36
CA ILE A 139 -25.38 -0.11 -22.30
C ILE A 139 -24.52 -0.81 -23.34
N GLU A 140 -24.48 -0.25 -24.55
CA GLU A 140 -23.59 -0.69 -25.60
C GLU A 140 -22.20 -0.68 -24.97
N GLU A 141 -21.61 -1.86 -24.90
CA GLU A 141 -20.26 -2.09 -24.41
C GLU A 141 -19.34 -1.26 -25.30
N GLU A 142 -19.06 -0.01 -24.88
CA GLU A 142 -18.19 0.90 -25.60
C GLU A 142 -16.87 0.16 -25.83
N ASP A 143 -16.55 0.03 -27.12
CA ASP A 143 -15.43 -0.71 -27.69
C ASP A 143 -14.16 -0.47 -26.86
N GLN A 144 -13.83 -1.44 -26.00
CA GLN A 144 -12.71 -1.32 -25.08
C GLN A 144 -11.44 -1.19 -25.91
N PRO A 145 -10.58 -0.17 -25.68
CA PRO A 145 -9.40 0.02 -26.50
C PRO A 145 -8.47 -1.20 -26.37
N GLU A 146 -8.23 -1.88 -27.49
CA GLU A 146 -7.34 -3.03 -27.55
C GLU A 146 -5.91 -2.56 -27.20
N PHE A 147 -5.38 -3.06 -26.08
CA PHE A 147 -4.05 -2.70 -25.62
C PHE A 147 -2.98 -3.34 -26.52
N VAL A 148 -2.46 -2.57 -27.47
CA VAL A 148 -1.32 -2.96 -28.31
C VAL A 148 -0.02 -2.84 -27.51
N ASP A 149 0.79 -3.91 -27.50
CA ASP A 149 2.10 -3.92 -26.84
C ASP A 149 3.05 -2.90 -27.50
N GLN A 150 3.63 -2.03 -26.67
CA GLN A 150 4.60 -0.99 -27.08
C GLN A 150 6.05 -1.38 -26.76
N SER A 151 6.31 -2.68 -26.53
CA SER A 151 7.65 -3.18 -26.33
C SER A 151 8.51 -2.95 -27.59
N LEU A 152 9.77 -2.52 -27.37
CA LEU A 152 10.74 -2.26 -28.44
C LEU A 152 11.56 -3.53 -28.67
N ASP A 153 11.49 -4.08 -29.88
CA ASP A 153 12.30 -5.23 -30.28
C ASP A 153 13.75 -4.83 -30.58
N LYS A 154 14.67 -5.79 -30.50
CA LYS A 154 16.10 -5.55 -30.73
C LYS A 154 16.45 -5.05 -32.13
N GLU A 155 15.56 -5.25 -33.11
CA GLU A 155 15.70 -4.73 -34.47
C GLU A 155 15.07 -3.34 -34.66
N THR A 156 14.38 -2.80 -33.66
CA THR A 156 13.78 -1.46 -33.74
C THR A 156 14.85 -0.38 -33.61
N GLU A 157 15.17 0.29 -34.71
CA GLU A 157 16.10 1.41 -34.74
C GLU A 157 15.51 2.65 -34.04
N VAL A 158 16.00 2.94 -32.82
CA VAL A 158 15.65 4.14 -32.07
C VAL A 158 16.42 5.34 -32.63
N LYS A 159 15.77 6.12 -33.50
CA LYS A 159 16.37 7.35 -34.06
C LYS A 159 16.43 8.44 -32.98
N ALA A 160 17.64 8.76 -32.52
CA ALA A 160 17.84 9.88 -31.62
C ALA A 160 17.38 11.19 -32.28
N PRO A 161 16.62 12.06 -31.57
CA PRO A 161 16.31 13.38 -32.08
C PRO A 161 17.63 14.14 -32.36
N PRO A 162 17.68 14.96 -33.42
CA PRO A 162 18.88 15.73 -33.72
C PRO A 162 19.27 16.56 -32.49
N PRO A 163 20.57 16.71 -32.19
CA PRO A 163 21.02 17.48 -31.05
C PRO A 163 20.41 18.88 -31.14
N SER A 164 19.67 19.26 -30.09
CA SER A 164 19.10 20.61 -29.98
C SER A 164 20.25 21.60 -30.13
N ALA A 165 20.16 22.48 -31.13
CA ALA A 165 21.15 23.53 -31.33
C ALA A 165 21.35 24.27 -30.00
N PRO A 166 22.59 24.60 -29.61
CA PRO A 166 22.83 25.36 -28.39
C PRO A 166 21.92 26.60 -28.42
N PRO A 167 21.23 26.92 -27.30
CA PRO A 167 20.37 28.08 -27.26
C PRO A 167 21.18 29.30 -27.72
N PRO A 168 20.60 30.18 -28.55
CA PRO A 168 21.29 31.41 -28.95
C PRO A 168 21.79 32.12 -27.69
N PRO A 169 22.99 32.71 -27.71
CA PRO A 169 23.54 33.41 -26.55
C PRO A 169 22.49 34.40 -26.02
N PRO A 170 22.32 34.51 -24.70
CA PRO A 170 21.36 35.45 -24.12
C PRO A 170 21.62 36.84 -24.70
N PRO A 171 20.57 37.62 -25.04
CA PRO A 171 20.75 38.97 -25.52
C PRO A 171 21.60 39.76 -24.51
N PRO A 172 22.51 40.63 -24.99
CA PRO A 172 23.37 41.40 -24.11
C PRO A 172 22.52 42.13 -23.06
N PRO A 173 22.97 42.21 -21.81
CA PRO A 173 22.22 42.88 -20.76
C PRO A 173 21.90 44.31 -21.21
N PRO A 174 20.67 44.81 -20.95
CA PRO A 174 20.31 46.16 -21.31
C PRO A 174 21.32 47.13 -20.68
N PRO A 175 21.72 48.20 -21.41
CA PRO A 175 22.67 49.16 -20.89
C PRO A 175 22.15 49.72 -19.56
N PRO A 176 23.03 49.92 -18.56
CA PRO A 176 22.61 50.42 -17.27
C PRO A 176 21.87 51.75 -17.44
N PRO A 177 20.78 51.97 -16.70
CA PRO A 177 20.01 53.21 -16.80
C PRO A 177 20.94 54.39 -16.52
N PRO A 178 20.80 55.50 -17.26
CA PRO A 178 21.64 56.67 -17.07
C PRO A 178 21.54 57.15 -15.61
N PRO A 179 22.67 57.53 -15.00
CA PRO A 179 22.69 57.97 -13.61
C PRO A 179 21.72 59.14 -13.43
N PRO A 180 20.90 59.15 -12.36
CA PRO A 180 20.00 60.25 -12.10
C PRO A 180 20.79 61.56 -11.99
N PRO A 181 20.29 62.66 -12.56
CA PRO A 181 20.97 63.95 -12.49
C PRO A 181 21.15 64.36 -11.01
N PRO A 182 22.33 64.88 -10.63
CA PRO A 182 22.57 65.36 -9.27
C PRO A 182 21.63 66.54 -8.92
N PRO A 183 21.37 66.75 -7.62
CA PRO A 183 20.27 67.59 -7.12
C PRO A 183 20.32 69.06 -7.53
#